data_AF-A0AAW3GN36-F1
#
_entry.id   AF-A0AAW3GN36-F1
#
_cell.length_a   1.000
_cell.length_b   1.000
_cell.length_c   1.000
_cell.angle_alpha   90.00
_cell.angle_beta   90.00
_cell.angle_gamma   90.00
#
_symmetry.space_group_name_H-M   'P 1'
#
loop_
_entity.id
_entity.type
_entity.pdbx_description
1 polymer ?
#
loop_
_entity_poly.entity_id
_entity_poly.type
_entity_poly.pdbx_seq_one_letter_code
_entity_poly.pdbx_strand_id
1 'polypeptide(L)'
;MFGIFDKIEEFFKELLLGGIQANLESMFLDINNQVTNVAADVGKTPMGWNGEVYNFIKNINDSVIIPIAGLIITAVLCIELINMVMQKNNMHDTDTFEFFKYIIKMWIAVWLVSHAFTFSMAVFDVAQHLVNQAAGVVNTSATVSADQIVTMVEALKEKGLGELLMILFETSMIKVAIQIISVVIMLVVYGRMFEIYVYSSVSAIPFATMGNREWGQIGTNYIRGLFALGLQGLILTVCFGIYAVLVKTIQITDIHASTFTVLGYAVLLGLMMLKSGTLAKSILNAH
;
A
#
# COMPACT_ATOMS: atom_id res chain seq x y z
N MET A 1 -52.67 -36.76 4.83
CA MET A 1 -51.50 -37.19 4.03
C MET A 1 -50.61 -36.01 3.59
N PHE A 2 -50.78 -34.80 4.17
CA PHE A 2 -50.05 -33.59 3.75
C PHE A 2 -48.74 -33.31 4.52
N GLY A 3 -48.52 -33.88 5.71
CA GLY A 3 -47.38 -33.50 6.55
C GLY A 3 -45.99 -34.05 6.20
N ILE A 4 -45.83 -34.84 5.13
CA ILE A 4 -44.49 -35.33 4.72
C ILE A 4 -43.83 -34.37 3.72
N PHE A 5 -44.58 -33.90 2.72
CA PHE A 5 -44.07 -32.94 1.74
C PHE A 5 -43.76 -31.59 2.39
N ASP A 6 -44.62 -31.11 3.29
CA ASP A 6 -44.38 -29.86 4.03
C ASP A 6 -43.12 -29.94 4.91
N LYS A 7 -42.92 -31.08 5.61
CA LYS A 7 -41.71 -31.32 6.41
C LYS A 7 -40.44 -31.45 5.58
N ILE A 8 -40.54 -32.03 4.39
CA ILE A 8 -39.41 -32.12 3.45
C ILE A 8 -39.06 -30.71 2.93
N GLU A 9 -40.07 -29.90 2.60
CA GLU A 9 -39.86 -28.52 2.17
C GLU A 9 -39.21 -27.67 3.28
N GLU A 10 -39.70 -27.78 4.52
CA GLU A 10 -39.13 -27.09 5.68
C GLU A 10 -37.68 -27.52 5.94
N PHE A 11 -37.38 -28.82 5.88
CA PHE A 11 -36.01 -29.34 5.98
C PHE A 11 -35.07 -28.75 4.92
N PHE A 12 -35.50 -28.68 3.65
CA PHE A 12 -34.68 -28.09 2.60
C PHE A 12 -34.53 -26.58 2.78
N LYS A 13 -35.55 -25.85 3.24
CA LYS A 13 -35.43 -24.42 3.54
C LYS A 13 -34.41 -24.15 4.64
N GLU A 14 -34.45 -24.90 5.75
CA GLU A 14 -33.47 -24.78 6.83
C GLU A 14 -32.04 -25.04 6.33
N LEU A 15 -31.86 -26.08 5.51
CA LEU A 15 -30.56 -26.41 4.93
C LEU A 15 -30.02 -25.30 4.01
N LEU A 16 -30.87 -24.72 3.17
CA LEU A 16 -30.47 -23.63 2.27
C LEU A 16 -30.17 -22.33 3.03
N LEU A 17 -31.00 -21.98 4.00
CA LEU A 17 -30.77 -20.82 4.87
C LEU A 17 -29.47 -20.96 5.64
N GLY A 18 -29.19 -22.14 6.20
CA GLY A 18 -27.92 -22.44 6.86
C GLY A 18 -26.72 -22.31 5.92
N GLY A 19 -26.84 -22.77 4.68
CA GLY A 19 -25.80 -22.60 3.66
C GLY A 19 -25.54 -21.14 3.28
N ILE A 20 -26.61 -20.35 3.09
CA ILE A 20 -26.51 -18.92 2.78
C ILE A 20 -25.87 -18.17 3.96
N GLN A 21 -26.32 -18.46 5.18
CA GLN A 21 -25.75 -17.89 6.40
C GLN A 21 -24.25 -18.17 6.48
N ALA A 22 -23.83 -19.44 6.32
CA ALA A 22 -22.42 -19.82 6.36
C ALA A 22 -21.58 -19.11 5.27
N ASN A 23 -22.14 -18.90 4.08
CA ASN A 23 -21.46 -18.15 3.03
C ASN A 23 -21.28 -16.67 3.39
N LEU A 24 -22.34 -16.02 3.88
CA LEU A 24 -22.30 -14.62 4.30
C LEU A 24 -21.33 -14.42 5.46
N GLU A 25 -21.40 -15.26 6.50
CA GLU A 25 -20.45 -15.23 7.63
C GLU A 25 -19.01 -15.38 7.16
N SER A 26 -18.73 -16.35 6.28
CA SER A 26 -17.39 -16.53 5.71
C SER A 26 -16.93 -15.29 4.92
N MET A 27 -17.80 -14.68 4.11
CA MET A 27 -17.46 -13.47 3.35
C MET A 27 -17.11 -12.29 4.26
N PHE A 28 -17.91 -12.07 5.31
CA PHE A 28 -17.66 -10.99 6.26
C PHE A 28 -16.43 -11.24 7.13
N LEU A 29 -16.19 -12.48 7.55
CA LEU A 29 -14.97 -12.86 8.27
C LEU A 29 -13.73 -12.68 7.40
N ASP A 30 -13.77 -13.13 6.14
CA ASP A 30 -12.65 -12.95 5.21
C ASP A 30 -12.36 -11.46 4.98
N ILE A 31 -13.40 -10.63 4.84
CA ILE A 31 -13.26 -9.17 4.76
C ILE A 31 -12.65 -8.60 6.05
N ASN A 32 -13.20 -8.94 7.22
CA ASN A 32 -12.77 -8.41 8.51
C ASN A 32 -11.32 -8.78 8.84
N ASN A 33 -10.94 -10.04 8.60
CA ASN A 33 -9.57 -10.48 8.75
C ASN A 33 -8.63 -9.73 7.80
N GLN A 34 -9.07 -9.47 6.56
CA GLN A 34 -8.29 -8.69 5.62
C GLN A 34 -8.14 -7.22 6.06
N VAL A 35 -9.16 -6.62 6.69
CA VAL A 35 -9.05 -5.27 7.30
C VAL A 35 -7.88 -5.25 8.28
N THR A 36 -7.88 -6.20 9.21
CA THR A 36 -6.89 -6.26 10.29
C THR A 36 -5.49 -6.55 9.73
N ASN A 37 -5.38 -7.50 8.80
CA ASN A 37 -4.10 -7.90 8.22
C ASN A 37 -3.48 -6.79 7.36
N VAL A 38 -4.27 -6.13 6.51
CA VAL A 38 -3.79 -5.02 5.67
C VAL A 38 -3.34 -3.85 6.55
N ALA A 39 -4.13 -3.48 7.56
CA ALA A 39 -3.76 -2.41 8.48
C ALA A 39 -2.46 -2.73 9.24
N ALA A 40 -2.29 -3.98 9.67
CA ALA A 40 -1.09 -4.43 10.37
C ALA A 40 0.14 -4.49 9.45
N ASP A 41 0.00 -4.98 8.22
CA ASP A 41 1.13 -5.22 7.32
C ASP A 41 1.58 -3.95 6.60
N VAL A 42 0.65 -3.08 6.19
CA VAL A 42 0.98 -1.79 5.55
C VAL A 42 1.68 -0.84 6.54
N GLY A 43 1.34 -0.97 7.83
CA GLY A 43 1.91 -0.21 8.93
C GLY A 43 3.24 -0.73 9.47
N LYS A 44 3.89 -1.72 8.85
CA LYS A 44 5.24 -2.18 9.27
C LYS A 44 6.33 -1.35 8.62
N THR A 45 7.43 -1.10 9.35
CA THR A 45 8.68 -0.62 8.74
C THR A 45 9.30 -1.72 7.88
N PRO A 46 10.18 -1.36 6.93
CA PRO A 46 10.94 -2.37 6.19
C PRO A 46 11.72 -3.32 7.11
N MET A 47 12.32 -2.84 8.20
CA MET A 47 12.98 -3.73 9.15
C MET A 47 11.97 -4.62 9.91
N GLY A 48 10.82 -4.08 10.30
CA GLY A 48 9.78 -4.80 11.03
C GLY A 48 8.97 -5.80 10.18
N TRP A 49 8.97 -5.63 8.85
CA TRP A 49 8.31 -6.56 7.94
C TRP A 49 9.13 -7.84 7.75
N ASN A 50 10.43 -7.72 7.43
CA ASN A 50 11.34 -8.85 7.39
C ASN A 50 12.80 -8.38 7.58
N GLY A 51 13.39 -8.77 8.73
CA GLY A 51 14.75 -8.37 9.08
C GLY A 51 15.85 -8.99 8.20
N GLU A 52 15.64 -10.21 7.70
CA GLU A 52 16.62 -10.89 6.83
C GLU A 52 16.70 -10.21 5.46
N VAL A 53 15.54 -9.93 4.85
CA VAL A 53 15.45 -9.19 3.59
C VAL A 53 16.02 -7.79 3.75
N TYR A 54 15.68 -7.09 4.84
CA TYR A 54 16.25 -5.78 5.15
C TYR A 54 17.78 -5.81 5.21
N ASN A 55 18.36 -6.76 5.95
CA ASN A 55 19.81 -6.89 6.10
C ASN A 55 20.48 -7.26 4.77
N PHE A 56 19.86 -8.14 3.98
CA PHE A 56 20.33 -8.48 2.64
C PHE A 56 20.42 -7.24 1.74
N ILE A 57 19.36 -6.43 1.70
CA ILE A 57 19.30 -5.22 0.88
C ILE A 57 20.28 -4.16 1.37
N LYS A 58 20.40 -3.99 2.70
CA LYS A 58 21.39 -3.08 3.29
C LYS A 58 22.81 -3.51 2.92
N ASN A 59 23.12 -4.79 2.98
CA ASN A 59 24.43 -5.32 2.60
C ASN A 59 24.76 -5.04 1.12
N ILE A 60 23.78 -5.18 0.22
CA ILE A 60 23.94 -4.78 -1.20
C ILE A 60 24.23 -3.28 -1.29
N ASN A 61 23.47 -2.45 -0.58
CA ASN A 61 23.68 -1.00 -0.60
C ASN A 61 25.10 -0.65 -0.14
N ASP A 62 25.50 -1.16 1.03
CA ASP A 62 26.80 -0.86 1.64
C ASP A 62 27.99 -1.38 0.82
N SER A 63 27.88 -2.60 0.29
CA SER A 63 29.01 -3.29 -0.35
C SER A 63 29.15 -2.98 -1.84
N VAL A 64 28.05 -2.62 -2.51
CA VAL A 64 28.01 -2.46 -3.97
C VAL A 64 27.62 -1.05 -4.37
N ILE A 65 26.51 -0.54 -3.83
CA ILE A 65 25.92 0.71 -4.32
C ILE A 65 26.68 1.94 -3.79
N ILE A 66 27.09 1.95 -2.51
CA ILE A 66 27.88 3.05 -1.94
C ILE A 66 29.22 3.23 -2.69
N PRO A 67 30.02 2.19 -2.97
CA PRO A 67 31.22 2.34 -3.79
C PRO A 67 30.96 2.93 -5.17
N ILE A 68 29.91 2.48 -5.87
CA ILE A 68 29.52 3.03 -7.18
C ILE A 68 29.12 4.51 -7.06
N ALA A 69 28.30 4.85 -6.06
CA ALA A 69 27.93 6.21 -5.76
C ALA A 69 29.14 7.10 -5.43
N GLY A 70 30.17 6.53 -4.78
CA GLY A 70 31.47 7.16 -4.52
C GLY A 70 32.22 7.59 -5.78
N LEU A 71 32.19 6.77 -6.84
CA LEU A 71 32.74 7.13 -8.14
C LEU A 71 31.95 8.27 -8.80
N ILE A 72 30.61 8.18 -8.74
CA ILE A 72 29.70 9.17 -9.33
C ILE A 72 29.86 10.52 -8.63
N ILE A 73 29.84 10.56 -7.30
CA ILE A 73 29.97 11.81 -6.54
C ILE A 73 31.35 12.45 -6.77
N THR A 74 32.41 11.65 -6.91
CA THR A 74 33.75 12.17 -7.23
C THR A 74 33.72 12.88 -8.59
N ALA A 75 33.15 12.26 -9.62
CA ALA A 75 33.02 12.89 -10.94
C ALA A 75 32.19 14.18 -10.88
N VAL A 76 31.04 14.15 -10.18
CA VAL A 76 30.16 15.31 -9.99
C VAL A 76 30.89 16.47 -9.30
N LEU A 77 31.61 16.19 -8.21
CA LEU A 77 32.35 17.19 -7.45
C LEU A 77 33.51 17.78 -8.26
N CYS A 78 34.20 16.98 -9.08
CA CYS A 78 35.24 17.46 -9.99
C CYS A 78 34.69 18.40 -11.06
N ILE A 79 33.57 18.06 -11.68
CA ILE A 79 32.89 18.92 -12.66
C ILE A 79 32.51 20.25 -12.02
N GLU A 80 31.94 20.21 -10.82
CA GLU A 80 31.54 21.42 -10.11
C GLU A 80 32.73 22.31 -9.73
N LEU A 81 33.86 21.72 -9.32
CA LEU A 81 35.09 22.46 -9.04
C LEU A 81 35.65 23.15 -10.28
N ILE A 82 35.71 22.42 -11.41
CA ILE A 82 36.19 22.98 -12.68
C ILE A 82 35.31 24.17 -13.09
N ASN A 83 33.99 24.04 -13.00
CA ASN A 83 33.06 25.12 -13.32
C ASN A 83 33.25 26.34 -12.41
N MET A 84 33.47 26.15 -11.11
CA MET A 84 33.74 27.25 -10.18
C MET A 84 35.03 28.00 -10.54
N VAL A 85 36.11 27.27 -10.85
CA VAL A 85 37.40 27.88 -11.24
C VAL A 85 37.28 28.61 -12.58
N MET A 86 36.59 28.02 -13.56
CA MET A 86 36.41 28.63 -14.89
C MET A 86 35.52 29.87 -14.87
N GLN A 87 34.49 29.92 -14.01
CA GLN A 87 33.65 31.12 -13.88
C GLN A 87 34.41 32.31 -13.27
N LYS A 88 35.50 32.05 -12.54
CA LYS A 88 36.34 33.07 -11.91
C LYS A 88 37.68 33.31 -12.63
N ASN A 89 37.68 33.20 -13.95
CA ASN A 89 38.87 33.32 -14.82
C ASN A 89 39.51 34.74 -14.90
N ASN A 90 39.41 35.53 -13.83
CA ASN A 90 40.19 36.74 -13.62
C ASN A 90 40.71 36.72 -12.17
N MET A 91 41.64 35.79 -11.89
CA MET A 91 42.18 35.36 -10.57
C MET A 91 42.77 36.48 -9.69
N HIS A 92 42.01 37.52 -9.40
CA HIS A 92 42.32 38.54 -8.42
C HIS A 92 41.28 38.57 -7.28
N ASP A 93 40.05 38.11 -7.54
CA ASP A 93 38.95 38.02 -6.55
C ASP A 93 38.31 36.63 -6.52
N THR A 94 39.13 35.57 -6.34
CA THR A 94 38.54 34.32 -5.84
C THR A 94 38.13 34.57 -4.40
N ASP A 95 36.90 35.04 -4.19
CA ASP A 95 36.29 35.14 -2.86
C ASP A 95 36.54 33.83 -2.13
N THR A 96 37.47 33.84 -1.18
CA THR A 96 37.81 32.71 -0.31
C THR A 96 36.53 32.03 0.24
N PHE A 97 35.48 32.83 0.42
CA PHE A 97 34.16 32.39 0.84
C PHE A 97 33.45 31.43 -0.13
N GLU A 98 33.59 31.56 -1.45
CA GLU A 98 33.00 30.61 -2.41
C GLU A 98 33.71 29.26 -2.41
N PHE A 99 35.03 29.27 -2.27
CA PHE A 99 35.78 28.03 -2.08
C PHE A 99 35.35 27.32 -0.79
N PHE A 100 35.18 28.07 0.31
CA PHE A 100 34.62 27.52 1.55
C PHE A 100 33.21 26.93 1.38
N LYS A 101 32.30 27.59 0.62
CA LYS A 101 30.98 27.03 0.30
C LYS A 101 31.08 25.70 -0.44
N TYR A 102 32.03 25.57 -1.37
CA TYR A 102 32.24 24.32 -2.09
C TYR A 102 32.73 23.19 -1.17
N ILE A 103 33.66 23.47 -0.25
CA ILE A 103 34.12 22.49 0.74
C ILE A 103 32.95 22.01 1.63
N ILE A 104 32.09 22.91 2.09
CA ILE A 104 30.90 22.56 2.87
C ILE A 104 29.95 21.70 2.02
N LYS A 105 29.70 22.09 0.77
CA LYS A 105 28.84 21.34 -0.15
C LYS A 105 29.36 19.93 -0.41
N MET A 106 30.66 19.79 -0.64
CA MET A 106 31.33 18.49 -0.80
C MET A 106 31.10 17.61 0.43
N TRP A 107 31.35 18.15 1.62
CA TRP A 107 31.19 17.42 2.87
C TRP A 107 29.75 16.95 3.07
N ILE A 108 28.76 17.81 2.84
CA ILE A 108 27.32 17.46 2.92
C ILE A 108 26.98 16.36 1.90
N ALA A 109 27.45 16.49 0.66
CA ALA A 109 27.15 15.51 -0.39
C ALA A 109 27.72 14.12 -0.06
N VAL A 110 28.97 14.04 0.39
CA VAL A 110 29.60 12.77 0.80
C VAL A 110 28.89 12.16 2.02
N TRP A 111 28.51 12.99 2.98
CA TRP A 111 27.77 12.53 4.16
C TRP A 111 26.42 11.93 3.76
N LEU A 112 25.68 12.61 2.89
CA LEU A 112 24.34 12.20 2.44
C LEU A 112 24.38 10.96 1.55
N VAL A 113 25.41 10.78 0.70
CA VAL A 113 25.64 9.52 -0.04
C VAL A 113 25.91 8.35 0.92
N SER A 114 26.79 8.56 1.89
CA SER A 114 27.15 7.54 2.88
C SER A 114 25.98 7.11 3.77
N HIS A 115 24.97 7.97 3.94
CA HIS A 115 23.79 7.73 4.77
C HIS A 115 22.49 7.64 3.95
N ALA A 116 22.57 7.46 2.63
CA ALA A 116 21.44 7.45 1.72
C ALA A 116 20.37 6.41 2.08
N PHE A 117 20.81 5.20 2.48
CA PHE A 117 19.91 4.14 2.92
C PHE A 117 19.22 4.50 4.23
N THR A 118 19.97 5.01 5.20
CA THR A 118 19.42 5.48 6.49
C THR A 118 18.40 6.59 6.30
N PHE A 119 18.69 7.56 5.43
CA PHE A 119 17.74 8.61 5.06
C PHE A 119 16.47 8.02 4.45
N SER A 120 16.63 7.06 3.53
CA SER A 120 15.49 6.37 2.90
C SER A 120 14.60 5.70 3.95
N MET A 121 15.20 5.01 4.93
CA MET A 121 14.46 4.37 6.02
C MET A 121 13.76 5.38 6.93
N ALA A 122 14.41 6.50 7.26
CA ALA A 122 13.80 7.54 8.08
C ALA A 122 12.52 8.12 7.46
N VAL A 123 12.48 8.28 6.13
CA VAL A 123 11.24 8.70 5.45
C VAL A 123 10.14 7.65 5.57
N PHE A 124 10.49 6.36 5.49
CA PHE A 124 9.51 5.30 5.69
C PHE A 124 9.00 5.22 7.13
N ASP A 125 9.82 5.55 8.13
CA ASP A 125 9.38 5.65 9.53
C ASP A 125 8.34 6.77 9.70
N VAL A 126 8.56 7.93 9.07
CA VAL A 126 7.58 9.03 9.07
C VAL A 126 6.31 8.61 8.34
N ALA A 127 6.43 7.97 7.18
CA ALA A 127 5.26 7.48 6.43
C ALA A 127 4.47 6.43 7.22
N GLN A 128 5.16 5.54 7.94
CA GLN A 128 4.54 4.54 8.80
C GLN A 128 3.72 5.19 9.92
N HIS A 129 4.21 6.29 10.51
CA HIS A 129 3.44 7.03 11.51
C HIS A 129 2.10 7.53 10.94
N LEU A 130 2.10 8.08 9.71
CA LEU A 130 0.87 8.51 9.03
C LEU A 130 -0.08 7.33 8.76
N VAL A 131 0.46 6.20 8.31
CA VAL A 131 -0.31 4.98 8.07
C VAL A 131 -0.96 4.48 9.36
N ASN A 132 -0.23 4.43 10.46
CA ASN A 132 -0.73 3.95 11.74
C ASN A 132 -1.84 4.84 12.29
N GLN A 133 -1.73 6.17 12.15
CA GLN A 133 -2.80 7.09 12.50
C GLN A 133 -4.07 6.83 11.66
N ALA A 134 -3.91 6.67 10.34
CA ALA A 134 -5.04 6.37 9.45
C ALA A 134 -5.68 5.02 9.78
N ALA A 135 -4.87 3.99 10.04
CA ALA A 135 -5.34 2.66 10.43
C ALA A 135 -6.15 2.70 11.74
N GLY A 136 -5.76 3.55 12.71
CA GLY A 136 -6.52 3.78 13.93
C GLY A 136 -7.94 4.29 13.67
N VAL A 137 -8.12 5.19 12.68
CA VAL A 137 -9.44 5.71 12.27
C VAL A 137 -10.25 4.66 11.51
N VAL A 138 -9.59 3.84 10.69
CA VAL A 138 -10.26 2.75 9.95
C VAL A 138 -10.78 1.69 10.91
N ASN A 139 -9.95 1.24 11.85
CA ASN A 139 -10.33 0.18 12.80
C ASN A 139 -11.51 0.57 13.70
N THR A 140 -11.68 1.85 14.04
CA THR A 140 -12.83 2.33 14.84
C THR A 140 -14.12 2.44 14.03
N SER A 141 -14.03 2.56 12.70
CA SER A 141 -15.17 2.80 11.81
C SER A 141 -15.67 1.54 11.08
N ALA A 142 -14.81 0.51 10.97
CA ALA A 142 -14.92 -0.59 10.01
C ALA A 142 -15.53 -1.91 10.51
N THR A 143 -15.98 -2.01 11.78
CA THR A 143 -16.59 -3.27 12.24
C THR A 143 -17.95 -3.48 11.58
N VAL A 144 -18.01 -4.48 10.70
CA VAL A 144 -19.27 -5.00 10.17
C VAL A 144 -19.81 -6.04 11.15
N SER A 145 -20.98 -5.76 11.73
CA SER A 145 -21.54 -6.54 12.83
C SER A 145 -22.18 -7.85 12.36
N ALA A 146 -21.97 -8.94 13.11
CA ALA A 146 -22.66 -10.23 12.91
C ALA A 146 -24.20 -10.10 12.95
N ASP A 147 -24.72 -9.10 13.67
CA ASP A 147 -26.16 -8.79 13.77
C ASP A 147 -26.80 -8.46 12.40
N GLN A 148 -26.02 -7.91 11.46
CA GLN A 148 -26.51 -7.63 10.11
C GLN A 148 -26.77 -8.93 9.34
N ILE A 149 -25.94 -9.96 9.55
CA ILE A 149 -26.08 -11.27 8.90
C ILE A 149 -27.31 -12.00 9.41
N VAL A 150 -27.56 -11.95 10.73
CA VAL A 150 -28.77 -12.54 11.33
C VAL A 150 -30.02 -11.91 10.73
N THR A 151 -30.03 -10.57 10.63
CA THR A 151 -31.14 -9.84 10.01
C THR A 151 -31.34 -10.21 8.53
N MET A 152 -30.25 -10.42 7.77
CA MET A 152 -30.31 -10.90 6.38
C MET A 152 -30.95 -12.28 6.28
N VAL A 153 -30.52 -13.22 7.13
CA VAL A 153 -30.99 -14.60 7.12
C VAL A 153 -32.46 -14.68 7.57
N GLU A 154 -32.88 -13.81 8.49
CA GLU A 154 -34.29 -13.73 8.89
C GLU A 154 -35.20 -13.24 7.77
N ALA A 155 -34.78 -12.21 7.01
CA ALA A 155 -35.53 -11.72 5.85
C ALA A 155 -35.66 -12.77 4.72
N LEU A 156 -34.80 -13.79 4.70
CA LEU A 156 -34.84 -14.89 3.73
C LEU A 156 -35.84 -15.99 4.09
N LYS A 157 -36.28 -16.09 5.35
CA LYS A 157 -37.19 -17.15 5.81
C LYS A 157 -38.54 -17.12 5.10
N GLU A 158 -38.96 -15.96 4.61
CA GLU A 158 -40.22 -15.76 3.90
C GLU A 158 -40.15 -16.15 2.40
N LYS A 159 -38.95 -16.44 1.88
CA LYS A 159 -38.75 -16.76 0.46
C LYS A 159 -39.03 -18.22 0.12
N GLY A 160 -39.37 -18.45 -1.14
CA GLY A 160 -39.64 -19.79 -1.67
C GLY A 160 -38.37 -20.64 -1.80
N LEU A 161 -38.53 -21.97 -1.83
CA LEU A 161 -37.41 -22.92 -1.99
C LEU A 161 -36.54 -22.64 -3.22
N GLY A 162 -37.16 -22.36 -4.37
CA GLY A 162 -36.44 -22.09 -5.61
C GLY A 162 -35.61 -20.79 -5.56
N GLU A 163 -36.12 -19.78 -4.86
CA GLU A 163 -35.42 -18.50 -4.69
C GLU A 163 -34.23 -18.65 -3.73
N LEU A 164 -34.40 -19.41 -2.64
CA LEU A 164 -33.31 -19.74 -1.71
C LEU A 164 -32.19 -20.53 -2.41
N LEU A 165 -32.52 -21.47 -3.30
CA LEU A 165 -31.51 -22.18 -4.10
C LEU A 165 -30.70 -21.24 -4.98
N MET A 166 -31.36 -20.27 -5.62
CA MET A 166 -30.70 -19.26 -6.46
C MET A 166 -29.77 -18.37 -5.63
N ILE A 167 -30.24 -17.88 -4.49
CA ILE A 167 -29.45 -17.04 -3.56
C ILE A 167 -28.25 -17.82 -3.02
N LEU A 168 -28.42 -19.10 -2.67
CA LEU A 168 -27.30 -19.95 -2.24
C LEU A 168 -26.22 -20.06 -3.33
N PHE A 169 -26.62 -20.25 -4.58
CA PHE A 169 -25.68 -20.31 -5.69
C PHE A 169 -24.95 -18.97 -5.90
N GLU A 170 -25.68 -17.85 -5.90
CA GLU A 170 -25.10 -16.52 -6.06
C GLU A 170 -24.12 -16.16 -4.94
N THR A 171 -24.53 -16.35 -3.68
CA THR A 171 -23.65 -16.09 -2.52
C THR A 171 -22.39 -16.97 -2.55
N SER A 172 -22.50 -18.21 -3.02
CA SER A 172 -21.34 -19.10 -3.19
C SER A 172 -20.37 -18.57 -4.26
N MET A 173 -20.87 -18.08 -5.39
CA MET A 173 -20.01 -17.48 -6.44
C MET A 173 -19.32 -16.20 -5.94
N ILE A 174 -20.06 -15.34 -5.24
CA ILE A 174 -19.53 -14.08 -4.71
C ILE A 174 -18.47 -14.33 -3.65
N LYS A 175 -18.68 -15.33 -2.78
CA LYS A 175 -17.68 -15.76 -1.80
C LYS A 175 -16.35 -16.09 -2.46
N VAL A 176 -16.37 -16.92 -3.51
CA VAL A 176 -15.14 -17.28 -4.25
C VAL A 176 -14.49 -16.04 -4.86
N ALA A 177 -15.28 -15.12 -5.43
CA ALA A 177 -14.74 -13.88 -6.00
C ALA A 177 -14.06 -12.99 -4.94
N ILE A 178 -14.63 -12.86 -3.74
CA ILE A 178 -14.04 -12.11 -2.63
C ILE A 178 -12.74 -12.77 -2.15
N GLN A 179 -12.67 -14.10 -2.12
CA GLN A 179 -11.43 -14.81 -1.79
C GLN A 179 -10.31 -14.52 -2.79
N ILE A 180 -10.62 -14.51 -4.09
CA ILE A 180 -9.65 -14.13 -5.12
C ILE A 180 -9.17 -12.69 -4.93
N ILE A 181 -10.09 -11.75 -4.66
CA ILE A 181 -9.76 -10.35 -4.41
C ILE A 181 -8.87 -10.22 -3.16
N SER A 182 -9.13 -10.99 -2.11
CA SER A 182 -8.30 -11.01 -0.90
C SER A 182 -6.85 -11.40 -1.21
N VAL A 183 -6.64 -12.40 -2.06
CA VAL A 183 -5.30 -12.78 -2.54
C VAL A 183 -4.64 -11.65 -3.32
N VAL A 184 -5.37 -10.97 -4.20
CA VAL A 184 -4.86 -9.79 -4.95
C VAL A 184 -4.44 -8.67 -3.99
N ILE A 185 -5.24 -8.39 -2.97
CA ILE A 185 -4.93 -7.37 -1.95
C ILE A 185 -3.62 -7.74 -1.22
N MET A 186 -3.46 -9.00 -0.80
CA MET A 186 -2.24 -9.48 -0.15
C MET A 186 -1.00 -9.28 -1.04
N LEU A 187 -1.12 -9.62 -2.33
CA LEU A 187 -0.04 -9.43 -3.30
C LEU A 187 0.35 -7.96 -3.45
N VAL A 188 -0.61 -7.02 -3.44
CA VAL A 188 -0.33 -5.59 -3.52
C VAL A 188 0.39 -5.09 -2.26
N VAL A 189 -0.08 -5.49 -1.09
CA VAL A 189 0.53 -5.08 0.19
C VAL A 189 1.97 -5.60 0.30
N TYR A 190 2.23 -6.84 -0.09
CA TYR A 190 3.58 -7.41 -0.07
C TYR A 190 4.45 -6.86 -1.20
N GLY A 191 3.87 -6.67 -2.39
CA GLY A 191 4.54 -6.05 -3.54
C GLY A 191 5.05 -4.64 -3.22
N ARG A 192 4.30 -3.85 -2.43
CA ARG A 192 4.78 -2.54 -1.94
C ARG A 192 6.09 -2.66 -1.15
N MET A 193 6.22 -3.65 -0.27
CA MET A 193 7.45 -3.81 0.52
C MET A 193 8.63 -4.16 -0.39
N PHE A 194 8.40 -5.01 -1.39
CA PHE A 194 9.41 -5.29 -2.41
C PHE A 194 9.83 -4.03 -3.18
N GLU A 195 8.87 -3.20 -3.60
CA GLU A 195 9.16 -1.92 -4.29
C GLU A 195 9.99 -0.99 -3.39
N ILE A 196 9.66 -0.87 -2.11
CA ILE A 196 10.43 -0.08 -1.12
C ILE A 196 11.87 -0.58 -0.99
N TYR A 197 12.08 -1.90 -0.87
CA TYR A 197 13.43 -2.47 -0.77
C TYR A 197 14.25 -2.22 -2.03
N VAL A 198 13.70 -2.48 -3.21
CA VAL A 198 14.40 -2.26 -4.48
C VAL A 198 14.76 -0.79 -4.63
N TYR A 199 13.81 0.11 -4.36
CA TYR A 199 14.02 1.54 -4.50
C TYR A 199 15.09 2.06 -3.51
N SER A 200 15.02 1.66 -2.24
CA SER A 200 15.98 2.06 -1.21
C SER A 200 17.37 1.45 -1.41
N SER A 201 17.46 0.25 -2.02
CA SER A 201 18.73 -0.43 -2.29
C SER A 201 19.66 0.42 -3.16
N VAL A 202 19.11 1.18 -4.11
CA VAL A 202 19.87 2.01 -5.06
C VAL A 202 20.01 3.48 -4.63
N SER A 203 19.55 3.82 -3.43
CA SER A 203 19.43 5.20 -2.93
C SER A 203 20.69 6.06 -3.08
N ALA A 204 21.87 5.50 -2.82
CA ALA A 204 23.11 6.28 -2.80
C ALA A 204 23.46 6.91 -4.16
N ILE A 205 23.06 6.30 -5.27
CA ILE A 205 23.36 6.80 -6.63
C ILE A 205 22.63 8.13 -6.91
N PRO A 206 21.29 8.23 -6.78
CA PRO A 206 20.60 9.51 -6.95
C PRO A 206 21.05 10.60 -5.98
N PHE A 207 21.39 10.23 -4.74
CA PHE A 207 21.92 11.20 -3.77
C PHE A 207 23.30 11.74 -4.20
N ALA A 208 24.14 10.92 -4.85
CA ALA A 208 25.43 11.35 -5.40
C ALA A 208 25.30 12.37 -6.53
N THR A 209 24.19 12.38 -7.26
CA THR A 209 23.97 13.32 -8.37
C THR A 209 23.24 14.59 -7.95
N MET A 210 22.68 14.65 -6.74
CA MET A 210 21.81 15.75 -6.29
C MET A 210 22.52 17.11 -6.21
N GLY A 211 23.83 17.10 -5.94
CA GLY A 211 24.63 18.31 -5.81
C GLY A 211 24.81 19.09 -7.12
N ASN A 212 24.71 18.44 -8.29
CA ASN A 212 24.98 19.09 -9.57
C ASN A 212 23.74 19.81 -10.14
N ARG A 213 23.93 20.92 -10.87
CA ARG A 213 22.82 21.58 -11.59
C ARG A 213 22.26 20.72 -12.73
N GLU A 214 23.12 19.97 -13.42
CA GLU A 214 22.70 19.18 -14.57
C GLU A 214 22.03 17.86 -14.16
N TRP A 215 22.55 17.20 -13.11
CA TRP A 215 22.07 15.88 -12.68
C TRP A 215 21.25 15.92 -11.39
N GLY A 216 21.03 17.12 -10.83
CA GLY A 216 20.27 17.31 -9.59
C GLY A 216 18.80 16.92 -9.70
N GLN A 217 18.26 16.92 -10.92
CA GLN A 217 16.90 16.44 -11.19
C GLN A 217 16.75 14.95 -10.87
N ILE A 218 17.79 14.13 -11.07
CA ILE A 218 17.77 12.70 -10.76
C ILE A 218 17.58 12.49 -9.25
N GLY A 219 18.39 13.17 -8.43
CA GLY A 219 18.27 13.10 -6.97
C GLY A 219 16.94 13.66 -6.45
N THR A 220 16.49 14.78 -7.02
CA THR A 220 15.20 15.41 -6.62
C THR A 220 14.01 14.51 -6.96
N ASN A 221 13.98 13.91 -8.15
CA ASN A 221 12.93 12.97 -8.54
C ASN A 221 13.00 11.69 -7.70
N TYR A 222 14.20 11.22 -7.37
CA TYR A 222 14.35 10.08 -6.48
C TYR A 222 13.70 10.34 -5.12
N ILE A 223 13.96 11.50 -4.51
CA ILE A 223 13.35 11.89 -3.23
C ILE A 223 11.82 11.95 -3.35
N ARG A 224 11.29 12.57 -4.42
CA ARG A 224 9.84 12.59 -4.67
C ARG A 224 9.26 11.17 -4.77
N GLY A 225 9.93 10.28 -5.49
CA GLY A 225 9.52 8.88 -5.59
C GLY A 225 9.60 8.14 -4.26
N LEU A 226 10.60 8.45 -3.43
CA LEU A 226 10.75 7.88 -2.09
C LEU A 226 9.57 8.28 -1.18
N PHE A 227 9.22 9.57 -1.17
CA PHE A 227 8.02 10.05 -0.48
C PHE A 227 6.73 9.46 -1.08
N ALA A 228 6.69 9.19 -2.39
CA ALA A 228 5.52 8.59 -3.04
C ALA A 228 5.31 7.15 -2.57
N LEU A 229 6.36 6.36 -2.46
CA LEU A 229 6.30 5.01 -1.89
C LEU A 229 5.87 5.01 -0.43
N GLY A 230 6.31 6.01 0.34
CA GLY A 230 5.80 6.27 1.69
C GLY A 230 4.29 6.53 1.69
N LEU A 231 3.84 7.49 0.88
CA LEU A 231 2.44 7.89 0.75
C LEU A 231 1.54 6.77 0.24
N GLN A 232 2.05 5.87 -0.61
CA GLN A 232 1.29 4.72 -1.12
C GLN A 232 0.71 3.88 0.03
N GLY A 233 1.43 3.69 1.13
CA GLY A 233 0.90 2.97 2.29
C GLY A 233 -0.34 3.64 2.89
N LEU A 234 -0.34 4.98 2.94
CA LEU A 234 -1.48 5.75 3.41
C LEU A 234 -2.67 5.57 2.46
N ILE A 235 -2.43 5.64 1.14
CA ILE A 235 -3.48 5.45 0.13
C ILE A 235 -4.10 4.04 0.24
N LEU A 236 -3.29 2.99 0.42
CA LEU A 236 -3.80 1.63 0.63
C LEU A 236 -4.72 1.56 1.86
N THR A 237 -4.32 2.17 2.97
CA THR A 237 -5.10 2.22 4.21
C THR A 237 -6.42 2.98 4.02
N VAL A 238 -6.39 4.12 3.32
CA VAL A 238 -7.57 4.94 3.03
C VAL A 238 -8.53 4.23 2.07
N CYS A 239 -8.03 3.62 0.99
CA CYS A 239 -8.87 2.84 0.07
C CYS A 239 -9.61 1.72 0.80
N PHE A 240 -8.89 1.02 1.70
CA PHE A 240 -9.49 -0.02 2.51
C PHE A 240 -10.54 0.54 3.49
N GLY A 241 -10.26 1.67 4.14
CA GLY A 241 -11.22 2.37 4.99
C GLY A 241 -12.50 2.79 4.27
N ILE A 242 -12.38 3.31 3.05
CA ILE A 242 -13.53 3.67 2.21
C ILE A 242 -14.38 2.43 1.92
N TYR A 243 -13.75 1.30 1.54
CA TYR A 243 -14.46 0.05 1.31
C TYR A 243 -15.24 -0.43 2.54
N ALA A 244 -14.63 -0.40 3.73
CA ALA A 244 -15.30 -0.81 4.95
C ALA A 244 -16.54 0.05 5.26
N VAL A 245 -16.45 1.37 5.07
CA VAL A 245 -17.59 2.28 5.23
C VAL A 245 -18.66 2.01 4.17
N LEU A 246 -18.28 1.81 2.91
CA LEU A 246 -19.23 1.51 1.82
C LEU A 246 -20.03 0.24 2.11
N VAL A 247 -19.37 -0.85 2.51
CA VAL A 247 -20.04 -2.11 2.87
C VAL A 247 -21.01 -1.90 4.04
N LYS A 248 -20.61 -1.15 5.07
CA LYS A 248 -21.46 -0.84 6.22
C LYS A 248 -22.73 -0.05 5.87
N THR A 249 -22.67 0.80 4.84
CA THR A 249 -23.80 1.66 4.41
C THR A 249 -24.84 0.96 3.54
N ILE A 250 -24.61 -0.30 3.12
CA ILE A 250 -25.55 -1.03 2.27
C ILE A 250 -26.85 -1.27 3.03
N GLN A 251 -27.95 -0.67 2.54
CA GLN A 251 -29.29 -0.98 2.98
C GLN A 251 -29.71 -2.31 2.35
N ILE A 252 -30.12 -3.26 3.18
CA ILE A 252 -30.49 -4.60 2.74
C ILE A 252 -31.99 -4.62 2.53
N THR A 253 -32.42 -4.20 1.34
CA THR A 253 -33.82 -4.27 0.90
C THR A 253 -34.04 -5.36 -0.14
N ASP A 254 -33.04 -5.63 -0.98
CA ASP A 254 -33.02 -6.72 -1.96
C ASP A 254 -31.69 -7.45 -1.87
N ILE A 255 -31.73 -8.72 -1.45
CA ILE A 255 -30.51 -9.50 -1.19
C ILE A 255 -29.66 -9.71 -2.45
N HIS A 256 -30.30 -9.84 -3.62
CA HIS A 256 -29.61 -10.02 -4.90
C HIS A 256 -28.82 -8.75 -5.22
N ALA A 257 -29.48 -7.60 -5.18
CA ALA A 257 -28.83 -6.31 -5.42
C ALA A 257 -27.74 -6.01 -4.38
N SER A 258 -28.01 -6.27 -3.10
CA SER A 258 -27.05 -6.02 -2.01
C SER A 258 -25.79 -6.88 -2.14
N THR A 259 -25.91 -8.18 -2.42
CA THR A 259 -24.74 -9.06 -2.56
C THR A 259 -23.89 -8.73 -3.79
N PHE A 260 -24.51 -8.40 -4.93
CA PHE A 260 -23.77 -7.88 -6.09
C PHE A 260 -23.10 -6.53 -5.83
N THR A 261 -23.72 -5.67 -5.02
CA THR A 261 -23.12 -4.38 -4.64
C THR A 261 -21.87 -4.60 -3.78
N VAL A 262 -21.90 -5.53 -2.82
CA VAL A 262 -20.71 -5.92 -2.03
C VAL A 262 -19.58 -6.42 -2.95
N LEU A 263 -19.91 -7.28 -3.92
CA LEU A 263 -18.94 -7.74 -4.91
C LEU A 263 -18.34 -6.57 -5.72
N GLY A 264 -19.19 -5.64 -6.18
CA GLY A 264 -18.76 -4.46 -6.92
C GLY A 264 -17.79 -3.59 -6.12
N TYR A 265 -18.06 -3.36 -4.83
CA TYR A 265 -17.15 -2.64 -3.95
C TYR A 265 -15.83 -3.38 -3.71
N ALA A 266 -15.86 -4.72 -3.58
CA ALA A 266 -14.64 -5.51 -3.43
C ALA A 266 -13.76 -5.44 -4.69
N VAL A 267 -14.37 -5.54 -5.88
CA VAL A 267 -13.66 -5.39 -7.16
C VAL A 267 -13.07 -3.98 -7.29
N LEU A 268 -13.85 -2.94 -6.95
CA LEU A 268 -13.38 -1.56 -6.95
C LEU A 268 -12.18 -1.36 -6.02
N LEU A 269 -12.24 -1.92 -4.81
CA LEU A 269 -11.12 -1.90 -3.86
C LEU A 269 -9.86 -2.52 -4.48
N GLY A 270 -9.97 -3.72 -5.04
CA GLY A 270 -8.84 -4.39 -5.69
C GLY A 270 -8.21 -3.56 -6.80
N LEU A 271 -9.03 -2.96 -7.68
CA LEU A 271 -8.56 -2.08 -8.75
C LEU A 271 -7.88 -0.81 -8.24
N MET A 272 -8.43 -0.18 -7.20
CA MET A 272 -7.85 1.02 -6.60
C MET A 272 -6.54 0.72 -5.87
N MET A 273 -6.44 -0.42 -5.18
CA MET A 273 -5.20 -0.85 -4.52
C MET A 273 -4.10 -1.13 -5.54
N LEU A 274 -4.41 -1.76 -6.68
CA LEU A 274 -3.45 -1.96 -7.78
C LEU A 274 -2.93 -0.63 -8.34
N LYS A 275 -3.77 0.41 -8.40
CA LYS A 275 -3.38 1.74 -8.90
C LYS A 275 -2.74 2.64 -7.84
N SER A 276 -2.71 2.23 -6.57
CA SER A 276 -2.22 3.06 -5.45
C SER A 276 -0.84 3.66 -5.66
N GLY A 277 0.13 2.89 -6.19
CA GLY A 277 1.49 3.37 -6.47
C GLY A 277 1.53 4.46 -7.55
N THR A 278 0.73 4.30 -8.61
CA THR A 278 0.63 5.31 -9.69
C THR A 278 -0.01 6.60 -9.18
N LEU A 279 -1.02 6.50 -8.31
CA LEU A 279 -1.66 7.65 -7.68
C LEU A 279 -0.67 8.39 -6.78
N ALA A 280 0.09 7.67 -5.94
CA ALA A 280 1.08 8.27 -5.07
C ALA A 280 2.17 9.02 -5.84
N LYS A 281 2.69 8.41 -6.91
CA LYS A 281 3.70 9.03 -7.79
C LYS A 281 3.14 10.27 -8.49
N SER A 282 1.90 10.22 -8.97
CA SER A 282 1.22 11.36 -9.58
C SER A 282 1.03 12.53 -8.61
N ILE A 283 0.70 12.29 -7.35
CA ILE A 283 0.50 13.35 -6.34
C ILE A 283 1.80 14.12 -6.09
N LEU A 284 2.94 13.43 -6.09
CA LEU A 284 4.24 14.05 -5.80
C LEU A 284 5.02 14.45 -7.05
N ASN A 285 4.45 14.31 -8.25
CA ASN A 285 5.15 14.50 -9.53
C ASN A 285 6.47 13.72 -9.56
N ALA A 286 6.44 12.48 -9.10
CA ALA A 286 7.53 11.53 -9.22
C ALA A 286 7.38 10.82 -10.58
N HIS A 287 8.39 11.00 -11.44
CA HIS A 287 8.46 10.38 -12.77
C HIS A 287 9.43 9.20 -12.77
#